data_AF-A0A2H5VI22-F1
#
_entry.id   AF-A0A2H5VI22-F1
#
_cell.length_a   1.000
_cell.length_b   1.000
_cell.length_c   1.000
_cell.angle_alpha   90.00
_cell.angle_beta   90.00
_cell.angle_gamma   90.00
#
_symmetry.space_group_name_H-M   'P 1'
#
loop_
_entity.id
_entity.type
_entity.pdbx_description
1 polymer ?
#
loop_
_entity_poly.entity_id
_entity_poly.type
_entity_poly.pdbx_seq_one_letter_code
_entity_poly.pdbx_strand_id
1 'polypeptide(L)'
;MLGAVLSKILEGIAMVHELGFWLEIVTLVIPGFNDSDEELRQIAKFLVSISPDIPWHVTAFHKDYKMTDPDNTPAETLMRAAQIGYDAGLHFVYTGNLPGMTGRYENTYCSGCGALLIERYGFAILQNRLRDGHCPDCGRAIPGVWKI
;
A
#
# COMPACT_ATOMS: atom_id res chain seq x y z
N MET A 1 -15.68 2.84 -19.86
CA MET A 1 -14.28 2.83 -20.31
C MET A 1 -13.48 3.55 -19.25
N LEU A 2 -12.76 2.84 -18.38
CA LEU A 2 -11.80 3.46 -17.47
C LEU A 2 -10.55 3.73 -18.30
N GLY A 3 -10.30 5.02 -18.56
CA GLY A 3 -9.44 5.48 -19.64
C GLY A 3 -8.02 5.78 -19.19
N ALA A 4 -7.07 4.98 -19.69
CA ALA A 4 -5.67 5.31 -19.99
C ALA A 4 -5.00 4.06 -20.58
N VAL A 5 -3.95 4.23 -21.39
CA VAL A 5 -3.15 3.10 -21.89
C VAL A 5 -2.24 2.63 -20.76
N LEU A 6 -2.37 1.37 -20.33
CA LEU A 6 -1.65 0.81 -19.19
C LEU A 6 -0.13 1.06 -19.27
N SER A 7 0.49 0.83 -20.43
CA SER A 7 1.93 1.07 -20.60
C SER A 7 2.33 2.51 -20.30
N LYS A 8 1.49 3.49 -20.64
CA LYS A 8 1.75 4.91 -20.35
C LYS A 8 1.65 5.24 -18.88
N ILE A 9 0.78 4.56 -18.14
CA ILE A 9 0.73 4.68 -16.68
C ILE A 9 1.99 4.10 -16.06
N LEU A 10 2.38 2.88 -16.47
CA LEU A 10 3.57 2.20 -15.95
C LEU A 10 4.86 2.99 -16.24
N GLU A 11 5.02 3.49 -17.46
CA GLU A 11 6.13 4.39 -17.85
C GLU A 11 6.13 5.67 -16.99
N GLY A 12 4.96 6.27 -16.74
CA GLY A 12 4.83 7.46 -15.92
C GLY A 12 5.23 7.23 -14.47
N ILE A 13 4.85 6.09 -13.88
CA ILE A 13 5.22 5.71 -12.51
C ILE A 13 6.75 5.62 -12.38
N ALA A 14 7.41 4.93 -13.31
CA ALA A 14 8.87 4.82 -13.33
C ALA A 14 9.55 6.18 -13.44
N MET A 15 9.07 7.03 -14.37
CA MET A 15 9.61 8.38 -14.58
C MET A 15 9.49 9.27 -13.33
N VAL A 16 8.33 9.26 -12.64
CA VAL A 16 8.13 10.04 -11.41
C VAL A 16 9.11 9.61 -10.31
N HIS A 17 9.33 8.31 -10.16
CA HIS A 17 10.31 7.77 -9.24
C HIS A 17 11.74 8.17 -9.61
N GLU A 18 12.13 8.08 -10.88
CA GLU A 18 13.45 8.49 -11.39
C GLU A 18 13.75 9.97 -11.14
N LEU A 19 12.72 10.82 -11.20
CA LEU A 19 12.83 12.26 -10.90
C LEU A 19 12.98 12.56 -9.40
N GLY A 20 12.93 11.55 -8.53
CA GLY A 20 13.12 11.68 -7.09
C GLY A 20 11.89 12.22 -6.34
N PHE A 21 10.71 12.18 -6.96
CA PHE A 21 9.47 12.52 -6.27
C PHE A 21 9.04 11.40 -5.33
N TRP A 22 8.43 11.80 -4.22
CA TRP A 22 7.73 10.85 -3.36
C TRP A 22 6.50 10.31 -4.10
N LEU A 23 6.39 8.99 -4.15
CA LEU A 23 5.36 8.27 -4.90
C LEU A 23 4.71 7.23 -3.99
N GLU A 24 3.38 7.21 -4.00
CA GLU A 24 2.57 6.18 -3.36
C GLU A 24 1.54 5.69 -4.37
N ILE A 25 1.30 4.38 -4.39
CA ILE A 25 0.38 3.76 -5.34
C ILE A 25 -0.82 3.22 -4.58
N VAL A 26 -2.02 3.51 -5.09
CA VAL A 26 -3.29 3.05 -4.52
C VAL A 26 -3.99 2.13 -5.51
N THR A 27 -4.44 0.98 -5.05
CA THR A 27 -5.28 0.04 -5.79
C THR A 27 -6.59 -0.16 -5.03
N LEU A 28 -7.69 0.27 -5.63
CA LEU A 28 -9.03 -0.10 -5.17
C LEU A 28 -9.29 -1.54 -5.56
N VAL A 29 -9.40 -2.43 -4.58
CA VAL A 29 -9.67 -3.85 -4.80
C VAL A 29 -11.17 -4.04 -4.91
N ILE A 30 -11.60 -4.69 -5.99
CA ILE A 30 -12.99 -4.93 -6.34
C ILE A 30 -13.15 -6.46 -6.54
N PRO A 31 -13.98 -7.13 -5.72
CA PRO A 31 -14.16 -8.58 -5.81
C PRO A 31 -14.62 -9.03 -7.20
N GLY A 32 -13.96 -10.07 -7.74
CA GLY A 32 -14.26 -10.62 -9.05
C GLY A 32 -13.79 -9.78 -10.24
N PHE A 33 -13.18 -8.62 -10.00
CA PHE A 33 -12.68 -7.73 -11.06
C PHE A 33 -11.16 -7.64 -11.08
N ASN A 34 -10.52 -7.32 -9.95
CA ASN A 34 -9.06 -7.15 -9.86
C ASN A 34 -8.46 -7.71 -8.56
N ASP A 35 -9.16 -8.63 -7.90
CA ASP A 35 -8.73 -9.23 -6.63
C ASP A 35 -8.07 -10.60 -6.82
N SER A 36 -7.75 -11.00 -8.04
CA SER A 36 -7.06 -12.26 -8.32
C SER A 36 -5.62 -12.23 -7.79
N ASP A 37 -5.16 -13.37 -7.27
CA ASP A 37 -3.77 -13.51 -6.78
C ASP A 37 -2.74 -13.11 -7.85
N GLU A 38 -3.00 -13.47 -9.11
CA GLU A 38 -2.08 -13.20 -10.21
C GLU A 38 -1.98 -11.71 -10.50
N GLU A 39 -3.11 -11.02 -10.57
CA GLU A 39 -3.14 -9.57 -10.83
C GLU A 39 -2.48 -8.79 -9.69
N LEU A 40 -2.80 -9.12 -8.44
CA LEU A 40 -2.18 -8.49 -7.26
C LEU A 40 -0.66 -8.72 -7.22
N ARG A 41 -0.22 -9.94 -7.58
CA ARG A 41 1.21 -10.27 -7.66
C ARG A 41 1.91 -9.55 -8.80
N GLN A 42 1.25 -9.35 -9.94
CA GLN A 42 1.81 -8.58 -11.06
C GLN A 42 1.99 -7.12 -10.68
N ILE A 43 1.01 -6.51 -10.00
CA ILE A 43 1.12 -5.14 -9.46
C ILE A 43 2.30 -5.06 -8.49
N ALA A 44 2.36 -5.93 -7.49
CA ALA A 44 3.41 -5.91 -6.49
C ALA A 44 4.81 -6.10 -7.10
N LYS A 45 4.97 -7.07 -8.01
CA LYS A 45 6.25 -7.29 -8.72
C LYS A 45 6.67 -6.09 -9.57
N PHE A 46 5.71 -5.43 -10.23
CA PHE A 46 5.99 -4.22 -10.98
C PHE A 46 6.53 -3.11 -10.05
N LEU A 47 5.88 -2.88 -8.90
CA LEU A 47 6.35 -1.89 -7.94
C LEU A 47 7.74 -2.22 -7.40
N VAL A 48 7.98 -3.48 -7.00
CA VAL A 48 9.30 -3.94 -6.55
C VAL A 48 10.38 -3.76 -7.62
N SER A 49 10.04 -3.94 -8.90
CA SER A 49 10.99 -3.73 -10.01
C SER A 49 11.44 -2.28 -10.16
N ILE A 50 10.65 -1.33 -9.65
CA ILE A 50 11.01 0.10 -9.59
C ILE A 50 11.73 0.38 -8.28
N SER A 51 11.09 0.06 -7.15
CA SER A 51 11.69 0.14 -5.82
C SER A 51 10.82 -0.58 -4.79
N PRO A 52 11.40 -1.41 -3.90
CA PRO A 52 10.67 -2.06 -2.81
C PRO A 52 10.15 -1.07 -1.75
N ASP A 53 10.63 0.18 -1.78
CA ASP A 53 10.28 1.23 -0.84
C ASP A 53 9.05 2.05 -1.26
N ILE A 54 8.48 1.82 -2.46
CA ILE A 54 7.23 2.47 -2.89
C ILE A 54 6.07 1.92 -2.06
N PRO A 55 5.37 2.75 -1.27
CA PRO A 55 4.20 2.31 -0.55
C PRO A 55 3.07 1.90 -1.49
N TRP A 56 2.52 0.72 -1.23
CA TRP A 56 1.33 0.24 -1.92
C TRP A 56 0.14 0.20 -0.97
N HIS A 57 -0.94 0.89 -1.34
CA HIS A 57 -2.19 0.93 -0.60
C HIS A 57 -3.24 0.08 -1.31
N VAL A 58 -3.73 -0.95 -0.65
CA VAL A 58 -4.86 -1.76 -1.10
C VAL A 58 -6.11 -1.34 -0.34
N THR A 59 -7.07 -0.76 -1.03
CA THR A 59 -8.27 -0.18 -0.40
C THR A 59 -9.51 -0.99 -0.74
N ALA A 60 -10.40 -1.16 0.24
CA ALA A 60 -11.66 -1.87 0.03
C ALA A 60 -12.61 -1.05 -0.85
N PHE A 61 -13.20 -1.73 -1.82
CA PHE A 61 -14.43 -1.29 -2.46
C PHE A 61 -15.63 -1.47 -1.53
N HIS A 62 -16.48 -0.45 -1.49
CA HIS A 62 -17.79 -0.48 -0.87
C HIS A 62 -18.84 -0.19 -1.95
N LYS A 63 -19.90 -1.00 -1.99
CA LYS A 63 -21.04 -0.79 -2.86
C LYS A 63 -21.81 0.42 -2.38
N ASP A 64 -21.59 1.54 -3.05
CA ASP A 64 -22.26 2.80 -2.76
C ASP A 64 -23.03 3.32 -3.97
N TYR A 65 -24.12 4.02 -3.65
CA TYR A 65 -24.94 4.77 -4.59
C TYR A 65 -25.61 3.92 -5.70
N LYS A 66 -25.06 3.90 -6.91
CA LYS A 66 -25.66 3.26 -8.10
C LYS A 66 -25.02 1.92 -8.46
N MET A 67 -23.94 1.53 -7.78
CA MET A 67 -23.23 0.29 -8.03
C MET A 67 -23.71 -0.75 -7.01
N THR A 68 -24.62 -1.62 -7.45
CA THR A 68 -25.25 -2.66 -6.59
C THR A 68 -24.47 -3.98 -6.60
N ASP A 69 -23.48 -4.10 -7.49
CA ASP A 69 -22.63 -5.28 -7.73
C ASP A 69 -21.24 -4.78 -8.16
N PRO A 70 -20.12 -5.41 -7.72
CA PRO A 70 -19.99 -6.57 -6.83
C PRO A 70 -20.20 -6.24 -5.34
N ASP A 71 -20.17 -7.27 -4.49
CA ASP A 71 -20.22 -7.12 -3.03
C ASP A 71 -19.01 -6.32 -2.48
N ASN A 72 -19.15 -5.83 -1.25
CA ASN A 72 -18.08 -5.13 -0.56
C ASN A 72 -16.83 -6.01 -0.45
N THR A 73 -15.66 -5.40 -0.54
CA THR A 73 -14.39 -6.12 -0.35
C THR A 73 -14.29 -6.57 1.11
N PRO A 74 -14.16 -7.88 1.39
CA PRO A 74 -13.96 -8.34 2.75
C PRO A 74 -12.55 -7.99 3.23
N ALA A 75 -12.38 -7.82 4.53
CA ALA A 75 -11.08 -7.55 5.14
C ALA A 75 -10.04 -8.64 4.80
N GLU A 76 -10.47 -9.89 4.69
CA GLU A 76 -9.64 -11.04 4.29
C GLU A 76 -9.01 -10.85 2.90
N THR A 77 -9.74 -10.29 1.94
CA THR A 77 -9.20 -9.99 0.60
C THR A 77 -8.11 -8.94 0.67
N LEU A 78 -8.29 -7.89 1.49
CA LEU A 78 -7.24 -6.88 1.67
C LEU A 78 -6.01 -7.43 2.39
N MET A 79 -6.21 -8.25 3.44
CA MET A 79 -5.09 -8.89 4.14
C MET A 79 -4.32 -9.85 3.23
N ARG A 80 -5.02 -10.59 2.37
CA ARG A 80 -4.40 -11.43 1.32
C ARG A 80 -3.60 -10.58 0.33
N ALA A 81 -4.17 -9.49 -0.17
CA ALA A 81 -3.49 -8.58 -1.08
C ALA A 81 -2.23 -7.98 -0.45
N ALA A 82 -2.32 -7.56 0.81
CA ALA A 82 -1.19 -7.04 1.56
C ALA A 82 -0.08 -8.09 1.72
N GLN A 83 -0.43 -9.33 2.09
CA GLN A 83 0.51 -10.43 2.20
C GLN A 83 1.23 -10.71 0.88
N ILE A 84 0.50 -10.75 -0.24
CA ILE A 84 1.09 -10.91 -1.59
C ILE A 84 2.10 -9.79 -1.88
N GLY A 85 1.80 -8.55 -1.49
CA GLY A 85 2.71 -7.42 -1.64
C GLY A 85 4.01 -7.61 -0.87
N TYR A 86 3.94 -8.00 0.40
CA TYR A 86 5.12 -8.31 1.22
C TYR A 86 5.90 -9.50 0.66
N ASP A 87 5.23 -10.58 0.25
CA ASP A 87 5.85 -11.78 -0.32
C ASP A 87 6.57 -11.48 -1.65
N ALA A 88 6.10 -10.50 -2.41
CA ALA A 88 6.76 -10.03 -3.62
C ALA A 88 8.01 -9.19 -3.34
N GLY A 89 8.19 -8.68 -2.11
CA GLY A 89 9.34 -7.90 -1.67
C GLY A 89 9.06 -6.44 -1.35
N LEU A 90 7.80 -5.99 -1.32
CA LEU A 90 7.48 -4.63 -0.87
C LEU A 90 7.73 -4.48 0.63
N HIS A 91 8.31 -3.36 1.02
CA HIS A 91 8.56 -3.04 2.43
C HIS A 91 7.34 -2.42 3.13
N PHE A 92 6.47 -1.75 2.37
CA PHE A 92 5.34 -0.99 2.90
C PHE A 92 4.08 -1.29 2.10
N VAL A 93 3.21 -2.11 2.67
CA VAL A 93 1.88 -2.37 2.13
C VAL A 93 0.84 -2.03 3.18
N TYR A 94 -0.10 -1.17 2.79
CA TYR A 94 -1.13 -0.63 3.66
C TYR A 94 -2.53 -1.04 3.20
N THR A 95 -3.39 -1.34 4.14
CA THR A 95 -4.81 -1.62 3.90
C THR A 95 -5.65 -0.41 4.28
N GLY A 96 -6.65 -0.09 3.47
CA GLY A 96 -7.51 1.08 3.69
C GLY A 96 -9.00 0.80 3.52
N ASN A 97 -9.82 1.79 3.88
CA ASN A 97 -11.29 1.77 3.84
C ASN A 97 -11.98 0.72 4.74
N LEU A 98 -11.25 0.07 5.66
CA LEU A 98 -11.79 -0.84 6.68
C LEU A 98 -11.05 -0.66 8.02
N PRO A 99 -11.24 0.49 8.71
CA PRO A 99 -10.46 0.85 9.90
C PRO A 99 -10.64 -0.16 11.03
N GLY A 100 -9.54 -0.60 11.63
CA GLY A 100 -9.50 -1.58 12.71
C GLY A 100 -9.76 -3.03 12.28
N MET A 101 -10.02 -3.29 11.00
CA MET A 101 -10.41 -4.64 10.52
C MET A 101 -9.26 -5.41 9.88
N THR A 102 -8.12 -4.74 9.63
CA THR A 102 -6.99 -5.32 8.88
C THR A 102 -5.73 -5.46 9.72
N GLY A 103 -5.85 -5.25 11.03
CA GLY A 103 -4.81 -5.51 12.02
C GLY A 103 -3.53 -4.73 11.72
N ARG A 104 -2.43 -5.47 11.53
CA ARG A 104 -1.10 -4.87 11.34
C ARG A 104 -0.99 -4.02 10.07
N TYR A 105 -1.80 -4.27 9.06
CA TYR A 105 -1.62 -3.65 7.75
C TYR A 105 -2.05 -2.17 7.69
N GLU A 106 -2.59 -1.60 8.78
CA GLU A 106 -2.80 -0.15 8.92
C GLU A 106 -1.56 0.58 9.46
N ASN A 107 -0.63 -0.17 10.05
CA ASN A 107 0.52 0.34 10.77
C ASN A 107 1.78 0.34 9.92
N THR A 108 2.72 1.24 10.23
CA THR A 108 4.05 1.24 9.63
C THR A 108 5.01 0.49 10.53
N TYR A 109 5.64 -0.56 9.99
CA TYR A 109 6.71 -1.31 10.64
C TYR A 109 8.06 -0.99 10.00
N CYS A 110 9.14 -1.12 10.77
CA CYS A 110 10.49 -0.97 10.25
C CYS A 110 10.82 -2.13 9.29
N SER A 111 11.22 -1.82 8.05
CA SER A 111 11.69 -2.81 7.08
C SER A 111 13.00 -3.51 7.45
N GLY A 112 13.71 -3.02 8.47
CA GLY A 112 14.98 -3.61 8.94
C GLY A 112 14.82 -4.54 10.14
N CYS A 113 14.12 -4.09 11.19
CA CYS A 113 14.00 -4.83 12.45
C CYS A 113 12.57 -5.25 12.79
N GLY A 114 11.57 -4.87 11.99
CA GLY A 114 10.16 -5.21 12.24
C GLY A 114 9.49 -4.45 13.39
N ALA A 115 10.17 -3.49 14.02
CA ALA A 115 9.58 -2.68 15.09
C ALA A 115 8.37 -1.88 14.59
N LEU A 116 7.32 -1.76 15.40
CA LEU A 116 6.20 -0.85 15.13
C LEU A 116 6.69 0.59 15.24
N LEU A 117 6.52 1.38 14.18
CA LEU A 117 7.00 2.75 14.09
C LEU A 117 5.86 3.76 14.13
N ILE A 118 4.81 3.52 13.35
CA ILE A 118 3.61 4.36 13.33
C ILE A 118 2.42 3.44 13.54
N GLU A 119 1.71 3.66 14.63
CA GLU A 119 0.45 3.01 14.94
C GLU A 119 -0.71 3.89 14.49
N ARG A 120 -1.67 3.30 13.79
CA ARG A 120 -2.84 3.98 13.22
C ARG A 120 -4.12 3.23 13.54
N TYR A 121 -5.19 3.99 13.54
CA TYR A 121 -6.56 3.50 13.49
C TYR A 121 -7.31 4.29 12.42
N GLY A 122 -7.45 3.72 11.23
CA GLY A 122 -7.87 4.48 10.05
C GLY A 122 -6.98 5.71 9.81
N PHE A 123 -7.59 6.90 9.81
CA PHE A 123 -6.88 8.17 9.59
C PHE A 123 -6.20 8.74 10.86
N ALA A 124 -6.45 8.17 12.03
CA ALA A 124 -5.87 8.65 13.28
C ALA A 124 -4.49 8.02 13.52
N ILE A 125 -3.48 8.85 13.79
CA ILE A 125 -2.18 8.38 14.28
C ILE A 125 -2.25 8.26 15.80
N LEU A 126 -2.15 7.04 16.32
CA LEU A 126 -2.15 6.76 17.75
C LEU A 126 -0.75 6.91 18.35
N GLN A 127 0.28 6.54 17.58
CA GLN A 127 1.66 6.66 18.01
C GLN A 127 2.57 6.89 16.79
N ASN A 128 3.56 7.78 16.92
CA ASN A 128 4.65 7.92 15.97
C ASN A 128 5.99 7.89 16.73
N ARG A 129 6.80 6.88 16.44
CA ARG A 129 8.11 6.64 17.07
C ARG A 129 9.29 7.06 16.19
N LEU A 130 9.05 7.51 14.95
CA LEU A 130 10.12 7.94 14.05
C LEU A 130 10.87 9.15 14.61
N ARG A 131 12.19 9.16 14.40
CA ARG A 131 13.05 10.31 14.70
C ARG A 131 13.75 10.74 13.42
N ASP A 132 13.43 11.93 12.92
CA ASP A 132 13.98 12.46 11.67
C ASP A 132 13.90 11.48 10.49
N GLY A 133 12.79 10.73 10.40
CA GLY A 133 12.60 9.70 9.36
C GLY A 133 13.33 8.37 9.60
N HIS A 134 13.89 8.14 10.78
CA HIS A 134 14.63 6.93 11.11
C HIS A 134 13.92 6.10 12.18
N CYS A 135 14.08 4.78 12.09
CA CYS A 135 13.70 3.85 13.13
C CYS A 135 14.56 4.10 14.39
N PRO A 136 13.96 4.32 15.57
CA PRO A 136 14.71 4.55 16.79
C PRO A 136 15.43 3.29 17.31
N ASP A 137 14.98 2.11 16.89
CA ASP A 137 15.46 0.83 17.43
C ASP A 137 16.67 0.28 16.66
N CYS A 138 16.73 0.48 15.34
CA CYS A 138 17.84 -0.02 14.50
C CYS A 138 18.53 1.06 13.64
N GLY A 139 18.06 2.32 13.69
CA GLY A 139 18.63 3.42 12.93
C GLY A 139 18.35 3.39 11.43
N ARG A 140 17.58 2.42 10.92
CA ARG A 140 17.23 2.36 9.50
C ARG A 140 16.40 3.57 9.09
N ALA A 141 16.81 4.23 8.00
CA ALA A 141 16.01 5.26 7.35
C ALA A 141 14.73 4.64 6.79
N ILE A 142 13.59 5.28 7.05
CA ILE A 142 12.29 4.87 6.54
C ILE A 142 11.94 5.78 5.38
N PRO A 143 11.62 5.25 4.19
CA PRO A 143 11.23 6.07 3.05
C PRO A 143 9.98 6.88 3.38
N GLY A 144 9.99 8.16 3.01
CA GLY A 144 8.89 9.09 3.25
C GLY A 144 9.35 10.53 3.32
N VAL A 145 8.39 11.45 3.38
CA VAL A 145 8.64 12.89 3.55
C VAL A 145 8.42 13.25 5.01
N TRP A 146 9.53 13.42 5.75
CA TRP A 146 9.52 13.61 7.21
C TRP A 146 9.84 15.04 7.66
N LYS A 147 10.18 15.92 6.72
CA LYS A 147 10.43 17.34 6.96
C LYS A 147 9.34 18.13 6.24
N ILE A 148 8.75 19.10 6.93
CA ILE A 148 7.84 20.09 6.35
C ILE A 148 8.54 21.44 6.46
#